data_AF-A0AAU0F210-F1
#
_entry.id   AF-A0AAU0F210-F1
#
_cell.length_a   1.000
_cell.length_b   1.000
_cell.length_c   1.000
_cell.angle_alpha   90.00
_cell.angle_beta   90.00
_cell.angle_gamma   90.00
#
_symmetry.space_group_name_H-M   'P 1'
#
loop_
_entity.id
_entity.type
_entity.pdbx_description
1 polymer ?
#
loop_
_entity_poly.entity_id
_entity_poly.type
_entity_poly.pdbx_seq_one_letter_code
_entity_poly.pdbx_strand_id
1 'polypeptide(L)'
;MYIVGYEEVFKIMKEGPFAHPTNFMVMILFTGAFYFVFAWFREQVCTLVCPYGRLQGVLIDKQTINVYYDFKRGENRSKWRKGEDRKALGKGDCIDCNQCVVVCPTGIDIRNGQQLECVNCTACIDACDEVMEKVGLPKGLIRYATEDEIEQERPFKFTEE
;
A
#
# COMPACT_ATOMS: atom_id res chain seq x y z
N MET A 1 -26.47 -18.55 2.93
CA MET A 1 -25.90 -19.30 1.79
C MET A 1 -25.02 -20.49 2.21
N TYR A 2 -24.48 -20.55 3.43
CA TYR A 2 -23.62 -21.69 3.86
C TYR A 2 -24.33 -22.79 4.67
N ILE A 3 -25.54 -22.53 5.19
CA ILE A 3 -26.28 -23.45 6.08
C ILE A 3 -27.56 -23.99 5.42
N VAL A 4 -28.10 -23.27 4.45
CA VAL A 4 -29.37 -23.59 3.76
C VAL A 4 -29.12 -23.50 2.27
N GLY A 5 -29.53 -24.54 1.52
CA GLY A 5 -29.39 -24.63 0.07
C GLY A 5 -30.18 -23.54 -0.66
N TYR A 6 -29.77 -23.22 -1.89
CA TYR A 6 -30.33 -22.08 -2.64
C TYR A 6 -31.85 -22.17 -2.84
N GLU A 7 -32.39 -23.36 -3.13
CA GLU A 7 -33.83 -23.57 -3.35
C GLU A 7 -34.67 -23.24 -2.12
N GLU A 8 -34.21 -23.67 -0.95
CA GLU A 8 -34.93 -23.46 0.30
C GLU A 8 -34.85 -21.98 0.74
N VAL A 9 -33.73 -21.30 0.45
CA VAL A 9 -33.64 -19.84 0.63
C VAL A 9 -34.66 -19.11 -0.25
N PHE A 10 -34.80 -19.49 -1.53
CA PHE A 10 -35.78 -18.89 -2.43
C PHE A 10 -37.21 -19.15 -1.96
N LYS A 11 -37.49 -20.30 -1.38
CA LYS A 11 -38.79 -20.64 -0.79
C LYS A 11 -39.10 -19.79 0.44
N ILE A 12 -38.16 -19.69 1.38
CA ILE A 12 -38.27 -18.82 2.58
C ILE A 12 -38.49 -17.36 2.16
N MET A 13 -37.82 -16.90 1.10
CA MET A 13 -37.99 -15.53 0.59
C MET A 13 -39.37 -15.28 -0.02
N LYS A 14 -39.98 -16.29 -0.67
CA LYS A 14 -41.35 -16.20 -1.23
C LYS A 14 -42.45 -16.30 -0.16
N GLU A 15 -42.24 -17.10 0.88
CA GLU A 15 -43.19 -17.31 1.97
C GLU A 15 -43.24 -16.14 2.97
N GLY A 16 -42.23 -15.26 2.92
CA GLY A 16 -42.19 -14.00 3.67
C GLY A 16 -41.62 -14.13 5.09
N PRO A 17 -41.19 -13.01 5.70
CA PRO A 17 -40.45 -13.00 6.97
C PRO A 17 -41.29 -13.47 8.16
N PHE A 18 -42.62 -13.35 8.07
CA PHE A 18 -43.55 -13.77 9.13
C PHE A 18 -43.81 -15.28 9.16
N ALA A 19 -43.55 -16.00 8.04
CA ALA A 19 -43.66 -17.46 7.99
C ALA A 19 -42.47 -18.16 8.67
N HIS A 20 -41.30 -17.50 8.69
CA HIS A 20 -40.06 -18.02 9.27
C HIS A 20 -39.43 -17.02 10.26
N PRO A 21 -40.12 -16.68 11.38
CA PRO A 21 -39.71 -15.61 12.28
C PRO A 21 -38.35 -15.87 12.94
N THR A 22 -38.04 -17.14 13.26
CA THR A 22 -36.76 -17.52 13.88
C THR A 22 -35.58 -17.24 12.93
N ASN A 23 -35.69 -17.64 11.66
CA ASN A 23 -34.63 -17.42 10.66
C ASN A 23 -34.40 -15.93 10.41
N PHE A 24 -35.49 -15.17 10.32
CA PHE A 24 -35.42 -13.72 10.13
C PHE A 24 -34.82 -12.99 11.34
N MET A 25 -35.18 -13.40 12.56
CA MET A 25 -34.61 -12.82 13.79
C MET A 25 -33.11 -13.09 13.91
N VAL A 26 -32.67 -14.32 13.63
CA VAL A 26 -31.23 -14.67 13.61
C VAL A 26 -30.50 -13.87 12.55
N MET A 27 -31.07 -13.70 11.35
CA MET A 27 -30.49 -12.87 10.29
C MET A 27 -30.33 -11.42 10.74
N ILE A 28 -31.37 -10.80 11.32
CA ILE A 28 -31.30 -9.42 11.83
C ILE A 28 -30.25 -9.29 12.92
N LEU A 29 -30.21 -10.21 13.87
CA LEU A 29 -29.27 -10.14 14.99
C LEU A 29 -27.83 -10.29 14.48
N PHE A 30 -27.59 -11.23 13.58
CA PHE A 30 -26.28 -11.43 12.97
C PHE A 30 -25.87 -10.21 12.12
N THR A 31 -26.74 -9.73 11.23
CA THR A 31 -26.47 -8.53 10.43
C THR A 31 -26.22 -7.30 11.32
N GLY A 32 -27.01 -7.11 12.39
CA GLY A 32 -26.84 -6.03 13.35
C GLY A 32 -25.52 -6.12 14.12
N ALA A 33 -25.13 -7.32 14.55
CA ALA A 33 -23.85 -7.55 15.21
C ALA A 33 -22.66 -7.24 14.28
N PHE A 34 -22.70 -7.71 13.03
CA PHE A 34 -21.67 -7.40 12.05
C PHE A 34 -21.64 -5.90 11.73
N TYR A 35 -22.79 -5.27 11.54
CA TYR A 35 -22.88 -3.83 11.31
C TYR A 35 -22.29 -3.04 12.49
N PHE A 36 -22.59 -3.42 13.73
CA PHE A 36 -22.02 -2.78 14.92
C PHE A 36 -20.49 -2.91 14.98
N VAL A 37 -19.96 -4.11 14.72
CA VAL A 37 -18.50 -4.34 14.64
C VAL A 37 -17.87 -3.50 13.54
N PHE A 38 -18.49 -3.41 12.36
CA PHE A 38 -17.96 -2.60 11.25
C PHE A 38 -18.15 -1.08 11.45
N ALA A 39 -19.15 -0.63 12.19
CA ALA A 39 -19.40 0.78 12.42
C ALA A 39 -18.54 1.32 13.58
N TRP A 40 -18.33 0.52 14.63
CA TRP A 40 -17.64 0.96 15.85
C TRP A 40 -16.25 0.35 16.04
N PHE A 41 -16.02 -0.88 15.58
CA PHE A 41 -14.76 -1.63 15.80
C PHE A 41 -13.88 -1.70 14.54
N ARG A 42 -14.19 -0.91 13.51
CA ARG A 42 -13.53 -0.95 12.19
C ARG A 42 -12.01 -0.87 12.26
N GLU A 43 -11.48 0.12 12.99
CA GLU A 43 -10.03 0.38 13.03
C GLU A 43 -9.26 -0.78 13.65
N GLN A 44 -9.82 -1.42 14.68
CA GLN A 44 -9.19 -2.56 15.35
C GLN A 44 -9.26 -3.83 14.49
N VAL A 45 -10.36 -4.05 13.76
CA VAL A 45 -10.44 -5.19 12.83
C VAL A 45 -9.41 -5.04 11.72
N CYS A 46 -9.32 -3.87 11.09
CA CYS A 46 -8.41 -3.66 9.97
C CYS A 46 -6.92 -3.77 10.36
N THR A 47 -6.54 -3.33 11.57
CA THR A 47 -5.13 -3.30 12.00
C THR A 47 -4.68 -4.56 12.74
N LEU A 48 -5.55 -5.18 13.56
CA LEU A 48 -5.17 -6.31 14.41
C LEU A 48 -5.78 -7.64 13.98
N VAL A 49 -7.02 -7.65 13.53
CA VAL A 49 -7.77 -8.90 13.29
C VAL A 49 -7.66 -9.37 11.85
N CYS A 50 -7.62 -8.44 10.89
CA CYS A 50 -7.65 -8.74 9.48
C CYS A 50 -6.35 -9.44 9.06
N PRO A 51 -6.38 -10.76 8.78
CA PRO A 51 -5.18 -11.47 8.38
C PRO A 51 -4.71 -11.03 6.98
N TYR A 52 -5.60 -10.41 6.20
CA TYR A 52 -5.35 -10.06 4.81
C TYR A 52 -4.19 -9.08 4.65
N GLY A 53 -4.11 -8.02 5.46
CA GLY A 53 -3.00 -7.06 5.37
C GLY A 53 -1.64 -7.71 5.61
N ARG A 54 -1.56 -8.65 6.56
CA ARG A 54 -0.33 -9.39 6.86
C ARG A 54 -0.02 -10.45 5.80
N LEU A 55 -1.04 -11.15 5.29
CA LEU A 55 -0.89 -12.12 4.21
C LEU A 55 -0.47 -11.47 2.89
N GLN A 56 -1.00 -10.28 2.59
CA GLN A 56 -0.58 -9.49 1.44
C GLN A 56 0.91 -9.13 1.50
N GLY A 57 1.45 -8.83 2.68
CA GLY A 57 2.89 -8.63 2.85
C GLY A 57 3.73 -9.86 2.51
N VAL A 58 3.22 -11.08 2.72
CA VAL A 58 3.92 -12.34 2.38
C VAL A 58 3.87 -12.64 0.88
N LEU A 59 2.87 -12.12 0.16
CA LEU A 59 2.72 -12.30 -1.28
C LEU A 59 3.63 -11.37 -2.10
N ILE A 60 4.28 -10.41 -1.46
CA ILE A 60 5.22 -9.50 -2.13
C ILE A 60 6.62 -10.08 -1.98
N ASP A 61 7.25 -10.38 -3.12
CA ASP A 61 8.63 -10.83 -3.22
C ASP A 61 9.53 -9.74 -3.83
N LYS A 62 10.83 -10.04 -3.93
CA LYS A 62 11.83 -9.11 -4.49
C LYS A 62 11.63 -8.79 -5.97
N GLN A 63 10.82 -9.58 -6.68
CA GLN A 63 10.54 -9.44 -8.11
C GLN A 63 9.20 -8.75 -8.36
N THR A 64 8.43 -8.49 -7.30
CA THR A 64 7.16 -7.80 -7.37
C THR A 64 7.39 -6.33 -7.69
N ILE A 65 6.78 -5.86 -8.77
CA ILE A 65 6.85 -4.45 -9.14
C ILE A 65 6.04 -3.65 -8.13
N ASN A 66 6.71 -2.72 -7.45
CA ASN A 66 6.06 -1.80 -6.51
C ASN A 66 6.70 -0.40 -6.58
N VAL A 67 6.13 0.55 -5.85
CA VAL A 67 6.75 1.87 -5.67
C VAL A 67 7.92 1.73 -4.71
N TYR A 68 9.13 1.93 -5.21
CA TYR A 68 10.36 1.85 -4.41
C TYR A 68 11.18 3.13 -4.48
N TYR A 69 11.92 3.37 -3.40
CA TYR A 69 12.99 4.36 -3.33
C TYR A 69 14.32 3.71 -3.75
N ASP A 70 15.01 4.32 -4.71
CA ASP A 70 16.32 3.87 -5.17
C ASP A 70 17.39 4.19 -4.12
N PHE A 71 17.58 3.26 -3.19
CA PHE A 71 18.53 3.41 -2.08
C PHE A 71 19.98 3.41 -2.56
N LYS A 72 20.34 2.73 -3.65
CA LYS A 72 21.71 2.78 -4.17
C LYS A 72 22.08 4.18 -4.67
N ARG A 73 21.15 4.83 -5.36
CA ARG A 73 21.33 6.17 -5.89
C ARG A 73 21.14 7.28 -4.84
N GLY A 74 20.21 7.06 -3.91
CA GLY A 74 19.77 8.09 -2.97
C GLY A 74 20.50 8.12 -1.63
N GLU A 75 21.12 7.03 -1.21
CA GLU A 75 21.72 6.90 0.13
C GLU A 75 23.04 7.70 0.28
N ASN A 76 23.44 7.97 1.52
CA ASN A 76 24.28 9.14 1.89
C ASN A 76 23.52 10.47 1.71
N ARG A 77 22.32 10.48 2.29
CA ARG A 77 21.37 11.59 2.25
C ARG A 77 22.00 12.83 2.87
N SER A 78 21.89 13.96 2.18
CA SER A 78 22.40 15.21 2.71
C SER A 78 21.64 16.40 2.17
N LYS A 79 21.45 17.41 3.02
CA LYS A 79 20.77 18.65 2.64
C LYS A 79 21.37 19.27 1.39
N TRP A 80 20.51 19.79 0.53
CA TRP A 80 20.93 20.49 -0.68
C TRP A 80 21.76 21.74 -0.36
N ARG A 81 22.89 21.91 -1.05
CA ARG A 81 23.73 23.12 -1.02
C ARG A 81 24.04 23.54 -2.46
N LYS A 82 23.83 24.82 -2.77
CA LYS A 82 24.09 25.37 -4.11
C LYS A 82 25.59 25.44 -4.39
N GLY A 83 26.00 25.04 -5.60
CA GLY A 83 27.40 25.12 -6.05
C GLY A 83 28.32 24.01 -5.55
N GLU A 84 27.74 22.95 -4.96
CA GLU A 84 28.49 21.81 -4.45
C GLU A 84 28.45 20.64 -5.44
N ASP A 85 29.62 20.05 -5.75
CA ASP A 85 29.67 18.79 -6.48
C ASP A 85 29.37 17.63 -5.53
N ARG A 86 28.11 17.18 -5.57
CA ARG A 86 27.60 16.09 -4.71
C ARG A 86 28.29 14.77 -5.01
N LYS A 87 28.63 14.50 -6.27
CA LYS A 87 29.29 13.24 -6.66
C LYS A 87 30.72 13.21 -6.12
N ALA A 88 31.45 14.32 -6.22
CA ALA A 88 32.80 14.41 -5.66
C ALA A 88 32.83 14.24 -4.12
N LEU A 89 31.76 14.64 -3.44
CA LEU A 89 31.62 14.50 -1.99
C LEU A 89 30.94 13.20 -1.54
N GLY A 90 30.65 12.30 -2.49
CA GLY A 90 30.02 11.01 -2.24
C GLY A 90 28.58 11.09 -1.76
N LYS A 91 27.92 12.25 -1.87
CA LYS A 91 26.54 12.47 -1.43
C LYS A 91 25.54 11.84 -2.39
N GLY A 92 24.52 11.19 -1.85
CA GLY A 92 23.42 10.64 -2.64
C GLY A 92 22.54 11.71 -3.29
N ASP A 93 21.72 11.26 -4.22
CA ASP A 93 20.77 12.12 -4.94
C ASP A 93 19.59 12.57 -4.05
N CYS A 94 19.31 11.86 -2.94
CA CYS A 94 18.32 12.29 -1.97
C CYS A 94 18.82 13.51 -1.18
N ILE A 95 18.10 14.62 -1.28
CA ILE A 95 18.44 15.87 -0.59
C ILE A 95 17.84 16.02 0.81
N ASP A 96 17.22 14.97 1.34
CA ASP A 96 16.57 14.94 2.67
C ASP A 96 15.52 16.04 2.88
N CYS A 97 14.65 16.27 1.87
CA CYS A 97 13.60 17.29 1.91
C CYS A 97 12.30 16.84 2.60
N ASN A 98 12.15 15.53 2.86
CA ASN A 98 10.96 14.87 3.42
C ASN A 98 9.64 15.10 2.65
N GLN A 99 9.66 15.62 1.43
CA GLN A 99 8.43 15.85 0.65
C GLN A 99 7.65 14.56 0.39
N CYS A 100 8.34 13.44 0.18
CA CYS A 100 7.72 12.12 0.02
C CYS A 100 6.89 11.68 1.24
N VAL A 101 7.26 12.10 2.45
CA VAL A 101 6.54 11.79 3.69
C VAL A 101 5.33 12.72 3.85
N VAL A 102 5.49 14.01 3.53
CA VAL A 102 4.42 15.01 3.68
C VAL A 102 3.24 14.73 2.76
N VAL A 103 3.50 14.29 1.52
CA VAL A 103 2.44 13.97 0.56
C VAL A 103 1.83 12.58 0.76
N CYS A 104 2.42 11.75 1.64
CA CYS A 104 1.93 10.40 1.85
C CYS A 104 0.63 10.41 2.66
N PRO A 105 -0.48 9.85 2.14
CA PRO A 105 -1.75 9.83 2.87
C PRO A 105 -1.70 8.95 4.12
N THR A 106 -0.76 8.00 4.20
CA THR A 106 -0.55 7.13 5.36
C THR A 106 0.62 7.55 6.23
N GLY A 107 1.34 8.61 5.87
CA GLY A 107 2.45 9.17 6.67
C GLY A 107 3.70 8.30 6.74
N ILE A 108 3.84 7.30 5.85
CA ILE A 108 5.04 6.46 5.81
C ILE A 108 6.24 7.20 5.22
N ASP A 109 7.43 6.77 5.63
CA ASP A 109 8.67 7.17 5.00
C ASP A 109 9.18 6.07 4.07
N ILE A 110 8.90 6.22 2.78
CA ILE A 110 9.28 5.28 1.71
C ILE A 110 10.80 5.03 1.63
N ARG A 111 11.61 5.90 2.23
CA ARG A 111 13.07 5.73 2.29
C ARG A 111 13.53 4.68 3.30
N ASN A 112 12.62 4.20 4.15
CA ASN A 112 12.85 3.09 5.08
C ASN A 112 12.49 1.72 4.45
N GLY A 113 12.23 1.68 3.14
CA GLY A 113 11.84 0.48 2.43
C GLY A 113 10.33 0.34 2.33
N GLN A 114 9.87 -0.87 2.01
CA GLN A 114 8.46 -1.17 1.85
C GLN A 114 7.79 -1.36 3.21
N GLN A 115 6.69 -0.64 3.45
CA GLN A 115 5.84 -0.81 4.62
C GLN A 115 4.43 -1.26 4.23
N LEU A 116 3.74 -1.92 5.17
CA LEU A 116 2.40 -2.51 4.95
C LEU A 116 1.31 -1.44 4.76
N GLU A 117 1.56 -0.24 5.24
CA GLU A 117 0.66 0.92 5.15
C GLU A 117 0.75 1.63 3.80
N CYS A 118 1.69 1.23 2.92
CA CYS A 118 1.77 1.79 1.58
C CYS A 118 0.56 1.35 0.74
N VAL A 119 -0.16 2.32 0.17
CA VAL A 119 -1.33 2.08 -0.70
C VAL A 119 -1.03 2.29 -2.19
N ASN A 120 0.25 2.42 -2.56
CA ASN A 120 0.71 2.57 -3.95
C ASN A 120 0.04 3.71 -4.74
N CYS A 121 -0.26 4.82 -4.06
CA CYS A 121 -0.92 6.00 -4.66
C CYS A 121 0.00 6.93 -5.48
N THR A 122 1.29 6.61 -5.57
CA THR A 122 2.33 7.33 -6.35
C THR A 122 2.57 8.81 -6.03
N ALA A 123 1.85 9.42 -5.08
CA ALA A 123 2.04 10.83 -4.72
C ALA A 123 3.50 11.17 -4.34
N CYS A 124 4.21 10.22 -3.74
CA CYS A 124 5.63 10.38 -3.40
C CYS A 124 6.56 10.43 -4.63
N ILE A 125 6.20 9.80 -5.75
CA ILE A 125 6.95 9.86 -7.01
C ILE A 125 6.88 11.29 -7.55
N ASP A 126 5.67 11.81 -7.72
CA ASP A 126 5.42 13.12 -8.31
C ASP A 126 6.10 14.23 -7.49
N ALA A 127 5.92 14.21 -6.16
CA ALA A 127 6.53 15.19 -5.27
C ALA A 127 8.06 15.11 -5.25
N CYS A 128 8.63 13.90 -5.35
CA CYS A 128 10.08 13.75 -5.43
C CYS A 128 10.62 14.26 -6.76
N ASP A 129 9.98 13.92 -7.89
CA ASP A 129 10.42 14.35 -9.22
C ASP A 129 10.35 15.87 -9.40
N GLU A 130 9.33 16.53 -8.83
CA GLU A 130 9.25 17.99 -8.80
C GLU A 130 10.44 18.62 -8.04
N VAL A 131 10.85 18.01 -6.93
CA VAL A 131 12.04 18.45 -6.17
C VAL A 131 13.32 18.21 -6.98
N MET A 132 13.47 17.03 -7.58
CA MET A 132 14.65 16.66 -8.38
C MET A 132 14.83 17.60 -9.57
N GLU A 133 13.75 17.96 -10.26
CA GLU A 133 13.76 18.91 -11.36
C GLU A 133 14.18 20.32 -10.90
N LYS A 134 13.69 20.79 -9.75
CA LYS A 134 14.08 22.10 -9.19
C LYS A 134 15.56 22.19 -8.81
N VAL A 135 16.17 21.08 -8.40
CA VAL A 135 17.61 21.04 -8.05
C VAL A 135 18.51 20.62 -9.22
N GLY A 136 17.93 20.24 -10.36
CA GLY A 136 18.67 19.83 -11.56
C GLY A 136 19.28 18.43 -11.46
N LEU A 137 18.70 17.54 -10.65
CA LEU A 137 19.10 16.13 -10.56
C LEU A 137 18.17 15.25 -11.42
N PRO A 138 18.59 14.02 -11.81
CA PRO A 138 17.75 13.14 -12.62
C PRO A 138 16.45 12.78 -11.89
N LYS A 139 15.35 12.61 -12.63
CA LYS A 139 14.06 12.11 -12.09
C LYS A 139 14.14 10.63 -11.72
N GLY A 140 13.09 10.08 -11.11
CA GLY A 140 12.95 8.65 -10.82
C GLY A 140 13.81 8.16 -9.65
N LEU A 141 14.04 9.02 -8.64
CA LEU A 141 14.63 8.59 -7.37
C LEU A 141 13.65 7.70 -6.58
N ILE A 142 12.36 7.98 -6.71
CA ILE A 142 11.27 7.06 -6.34
C ILE A 142 10.59 6.70 -7.65
N ARG A 143 10.43 5.40 -7.93
CA ARG A 143 9.82 4.92 -9.18
C ARG A 143 9.17 3.56 -8.98
N TYR A 144 8.39 3.12 -9.97
CA TYR A 144 8.06 1.71 -10.08
C TYR A 144 9.31 0.93 -10.40
N ALA A 145 9.66 -0.01 -9.52
CA ALA A 145 10.80 -0.89 -9.66
C ALA A 145 10.51 -2.19 -8.90
N THR A 146 11.39 -3.17 -9.03
CA THR A 146 11.45 -4.30 -8.11
C THR A 146 12.60 -4.08 -7.12
N GLU A 147 12.59 -4.76 -5.98
CA GLU A 147 13.73 -4.71 -5.05
C GLU A 147 15.01 -5.22 -5.75
N ASP A 148 14.87 -6.29 -6.54
CA ASP A 148 15.97 -6.86 -7.34
C ASP A 148 16.52 -5.87 -8.39
N GLU A 149 15.67 -5.05 -9.02
CA GLU A 149 16.12 -4.02 -9.98
C GLU A 149 17.07 -3.03 -9.32
N ILE A 150 16.73 -2.58 -8.10
CA ILE A 150 17.52 -1.59 -7.36
C ILE A 150 18.79 -2.24 -6.79
N GLU A 151 18.67 -3.45 -6.24
CA GLU A 151 19.80 -4.17 -5.65
C GLU A 151 20.83 -4.60 -6.72
N GLN A 152 20.38 -5.00 -7.91
CA GLN A 152 21.26 -5.47 -8.99
C GLN A 152 21.59 -4.40 -10.04
N GLU A 153 20.94 -3.24 -10.01
CA GLU A 153 21.06 -2.17 -11.03
C GLU A 153 20.77 -2.68 -12.45
N ARG A 154 19.85 -3.64 -12.56
CA ARG A 154 19.42 -4.25 -13.81
C ARG A 154 17.98 -3.87 -14.08
N PRO A 155 17.66 -3.36 -15.28
CA PRO A 155 16.28 -3.02 -15.60
C PRO A 155 15.40 -4.27 -15.51
N PHE A 156 14.21 -4.12 -14.93
CA PHE A 156 13.21 -5.17 -14.96
C PHE A 156 12.89 -5.56 -16.42
N LYS A 157 12.83 -6.87 -16.69
CA LYS A 157 12.42 -7.40 -17.98
C LYS A 157 11.12 -8.18 -17.78
N PHE A 158 10.10 -7.85 -18.54
CA PHE A 158 8.93 -8.72 -18.65
C PHE A 158 9.39 -10.04 -19.28
N THR A 159 9.10 -11.15 -18.62
CA THR A 159 9.25 -12.46 -19.24
C THR A 159 8.24 -12.52 -20.37
N GLU A 160 8.68 -12.30 -21.60
CA GLU A 160 7.89 -12.62 -22.79
C GLU A 160 7.85 -14.16 -22.87
N GLU A 161 6.71 -14.76 -22.50
CA GLU A 161 6.39 -16.16 -22.81
C GLU A 161 5.97 -16.30 -24.29
#